data_AF-A0A357L4M5-F1
#
_entry.id   AF-A0A357L4M5-F1
#
_cell.length_a   1.000
_cell.length_b   1.000
_cell.length_c   1.000
_cell.angle_alpha   90.00
_cell.angle_beta   90.00
_cell.angle_gamma   90.00
#
_symmetry.space_group_name_H-M   'P 1'
#
loop_
_entity.id
_entity.type
_entity.pdbx_description
1 polymer ?
#
loop_
_entity_poly.entity_id
_entity_poly.type
_entity_poly.pdbx_seq_one_letter_code
_entity_poly.pdbx_strand_id
1 'polypeptide(L)'
;GLWFHVDGAYGAFGAVDPAARPRFAGMERADSVALDPHKWLHVPIECGAVLVRDAEMQRATYSVVPPYLDSARTPDPDNPRWTMEYSFTLTSQMRAL
;
A
#
# COMPACT_ATOMS: atom_id res chain seq x y z
N GLY A 1 18.16 12.21 -4.08
CA GLY A 1 18.51 11.30 -2.96
C GLY A 1 18.37 9.86 -3.42
N LEU A 2 18.67 8.89 -2.57
CA LEU A 2 18.35 7.48 -2.80
C LEU A 2 16.93 7.17 -2.29
N TRP A 3 16.29 6.17 -2.89
CA TRP A 3 15.03 5.62 -2.38
C TRP A 3 15.27 4.92 -1.04
N PHE A 4 14.49 5.28 -0.02
CA PHE A 4 14.54 4.67 1.30
C PHE A 4 13.30 3.79 1.52
N HIS A 5 13.45 2.49 1.33
CA HIS A 5 12.41 1.50 1.62
C HIS A 5 12.62 0.88 3.01
N VAL A 6 11.54 0.72 3.77
CA VAL A 6 11.54 -0.04 5.03
C VAL A 6 10.75 -1.33 4.81
N ASP A 7 11.44 -2.47 4.96
CA ASP A 7 10.75 -3.75 5.12
C ASP A 7 10.22 -3.86 6.55
N GLY A 8 8.94 -3.51 6.69
CA GLY A 8 8.19 -3.52 7.93
C GLY A 8 7.32 -4.76 8.10
N ALA A 9 7.49 -5.79 7.26
CA ALA A 9 6.50 -6.85 7.06
C ALA A 9 5.99 -7.46 8.37
N TYR A 10 6.89 -7.72 9.31
CA TYR A 10 6.54 -8.10 10.68
C TYR A 10 6.47 -6.89 11.61
N GLY A 11 7.58 -6.17 11.76
CA GLY A 11 7.80 -5.29 12.90
C GLY A 11 7.11 -3.92 12.86
N ALA A 12 6.74 -3.40 11.68
CA ALA A 12 6.30 -2.00 11.57
C ALA A 12 4.96 -1.71 12.28
N PHE A 13 4.14 -2.73 12.53
CA PHE A 13 2.93 -2.58 13.36
C PHE A 13 3.25 -2.15 14.80
N GLY A 14 4.46 -2.43 15.30
CA GLY A 14 4.93 -1.94 16.59
C GLY A 14 4.99 -0.41 16.69
N ALA A 15 5.01 0.31 15.57
CA ALA A 15 4.95 1.78 15.56
C ALA A 15 3.57 2.35 15.97
N VAL A 16 2.54 1.49 16.00
CA VAL A 16 1.18 1.83 16.47
C VAL A 16 1.10 1.81 17.99
N ASP A 17 1.89 0.94 18.66
CA ASP A 17 1.97 0.90 20.12
C ASP A 17 2.75 2.12 20.66
N PRO A 18 2.14 3.02 21.46
CA PRO A 18 2.82 4.17 22.02
C PRO A 18 4.09 3.83 22.82
N ALA A 19 4.14 2.68 23.48
CA ALA A 19 5.30 2.26 24.26
C ALA A 19 6.47 1.78 23.39
N ALA A 20 6.19 1.24 22.21
CA ALA A 20 7.20 0.75 21.28
C ALA A 20 7.56 1.75 20.17
N ARG A 21 6.68 2.72 19.87
CA ARG A 21 6.83 3.73 18.81
C ARG A 21 8.21 4.40 18.75
N PRO A 22 8.86 4.78 19.87
CA PRO A 22 10.19 5.40 19.81
C PRO A 22 11.26 4.52 19.13
N ARG A 23 11.10 3.19 19.14
CA ARG A 23 12.01 2.24 18.47
C ARG A 23 11.93 2.29 16.94
N PHE A 24 10.89 2.90 16.40
CA PHE A 24 10.63 3.00 14.95
C PHE A 24 10.89 4.41 14.41
N ALA A 25 11.55 5.28 15.19
CA ALA A 25 11.97 6.60 14.74
C ALA A 25 12.86 6.49 13.49
N GLY A 26 12.58 7.31 12.48
CA GLY A 26 13.21 7.27 11.17
C GLY A 26 12.35 6.60 10.10
N MET A 27 11.40 5.72 10.46
CA MET A 27 10.49 5.09 9.49
C MET A 27 9.60 6.13 8.78
N GLU A 28 9.31 7.25 9.44
CA GLU A 28 8.59 8.39 8.84
C GLU A 28 9.36 9.09 7.72
N ARG A 29 10.64 8.74 7.50
CA ARG A 29 11.45 9.23 6.37
C ARG A 29 11.40 8.30 5.16
N ALA A 30 10.80 7.11 5.30
CA ALA A 30 10.74 6.12 4.23
C ALA A 30 9.90 6.60 3.06
N ASP A 31 10.33 6.30 1.84
CA ASP A 31 9.57 6.52 0.62
C ASP A 31 8.51 5.43 0.43
N SER A 32 8.78 4.22 0.94
CA SER A 32 7.78 3.16 1.07
C SER A 32 8.02 2.22 2.25
N VAL A 33 6.95 1.58 2.71
CA VAL A 33 6.96 0.60 3.81
C VAL A 33 6.17 -0.64 3.39
N ALA A 34 6.76 -1.83 3.51
CA ALA A 34 6.05 -3.11 3.35
C ALA A 34 5.45 -3.59 4.69
N LEU A 35 4.27 -4.20 4.65
CA LEU A 35 3.50 -4.66 5.80
C LEU A 35 2.82 -6.00 5.49
N ASP A 36 2.90 -6.97 6.39
CA ASP A 36 2.15 -8.23 6.28
C ASP A 36 1.22 -8.39 7.49
N PRO A 37 -0.04 -7.93 7.41
CA PRO A 37 -1.03 -8.20 8.45
C PRO A 37 -1.16 -9.69 8.80
N HIS A 38 -0.88 -10.58 7.83
CA HIS A 38 -0.91 -12.02 8.07
C HIS A 38 0.20 -12.55 8.99
N LYS A 39 1.19 -11.72 9.35
CA LYS A 39 2.25 -12.09 10.29
C LYS A 39 1.85 -11.80 11.74
N TRP A 40 1.66 -10.53 12.08
CA TRP A 40 1.51 -10.10 13.49
C TRP A 40 0.08 -9.66 13.86
N LEU A 41 -0.80 -9.46 12.87
CA LEU A 41 -2.18 -9.00 13.10
C LEU A 41 -3.23 -10.13 12.96
N HIS A 42 -2.80 -11.38 12.91
CA HIS A 42 -3.68 -12.56 12.82
C HIS A 42 -4.68 -12.52 11.64
N VAL A 43 -4.32 -11.85 10.54
CA VAL A 43 -5.11 -11.91 9.30
C VAL A 43 -4.77 -13.21 8.56
N PRO A 44 -5.74 -13.94 7.97
CA PRO A 44 -5.45 -15.10 7.14
C PRO A 44 -4.53 -14.76 5.95
N ILE A 45 -3.71 -15.73 5.54
CA ILE A 45 -2.92 -15.64 4.30
C ILE A 45 -3.89 -15.71 3.10
N GLU A 46 -3.72 -14.92 2.02
CA GLU A 46 -2.67 -13.93 1.75
C GLU A 46 -3.14 -12.48 2.02
N CYS A 47 -2.52 -11.79 2.99
CA CYS A 47 -2.76 -10.36 3.23
C CYS A 47 -1.44 -9.60 3.42
N GLY A 48 -1.09 -8.75 2.45
CA GLY A 48 0.09 -7.89 2.48
C GLY A 48 -0.26 -6.52 1.89
N ALA A 49 0.47 -5.49 2.31
CA ALA A 49 0.29 -4.13 1.89
C ALA A 49 1.64 -3.42 1.70
N VAL A 50 1.68 -2.49 0.76
CA VAL A 50 2.77 -1.53 0.64
C VAL A 50 2.20 -0.12 0.78
N LEU A 51 2.80 0.68 1.66
CA LEU A 51 2.51 2.09 1.78
C LEU A 51 3.57 2.84 1.00
N VAL A 52 3.17 3.70 0.07
CA VAL A 52 4.07 4.55 -0.72
C VAL A 52 3.74 6.01 -0.42
N ARG A 53 4.77 6.81 -0.15
CA ARG A 53 4.61 8.22 0.21
C ARG A 53 4.03 9.06 -0.92
N ASP A 54 4.50 8.80 -2.14
CA ASP A 54 4.09 9.50 -3.35
C ASP A 54 3.11 8.63 -4.15
N ALA A 55 1.82 8.92 -3.98
CA ALA A 55 0.75 8.23 -4.68
C ALA A 55 0.72 8.54 -6.18
N GLU A 56 1.15 9.75 -6.60
CA GLU A 56 1.14 10.13 -8.01
C GLU A 56 2.24 9.40 -8.77
N MET A 57 3.44 9.31 -8.18
CA MET A 57 4.55 8.54 -8.73
C MET A 57 4.21 7.04 -8.81
N GLN A 58 3.57 6.47 -7.77
CA GLN A 58 3.09 5.10 -7.83
C GLN A 58 2.06 4.90 -8.96
N ARG A 59 1.09 5.82 -9.09
CA ARG A 59 0.09 5.76 -10.16
C ARG A 59 0.74 5.87 -11.54
N ALA A 60 1.64 6.82 -11.74
CA ALA A 60 2.35 7.02 -13.01
C ALA A 60 3.18 5.79 -13.42
N THR A 61 3.66 5.02 -12.44
CA THR A 61 4.42 3.79 -12.68
C THR A 61 3.55 2.64 -13.18
N TYR A 62 2.34 2.49 -12.64
CA TYR A 62 1.47 1.32 -12.88
C TYR A 62 0.22 1.61 -13.72
N SER A 63 -0.12 2.86 -13.99
CA SER A 63 -1.31 3.25 -14.75
C SER A 63 -1.19 2.80 -16.20
N VAL A 64 -1.79 1.64 -16.48
CA VAL A 64 -2.07 1.15 -17.82
C VAL A 64 -3.55 0.84 -17.85
N VAL A 65 -4.32 1.70 -18.53
CA VAL A 65 -5.77 1.58 -18.61
C VAL A 65 -6.15 1.13 -20.02
N PRO A 66 -6.58 -0.13 -20.19
CA PRO A 66 -7.09 -0.61 -21.46
C PRO A 66 -8.37 0.15 -21.87
N PRO A 67 -8.61 0.39 -23.18
CA PRO A 67 -9.78 1.12 -23.65
C PRO A 67 -11.13 0.54 -23.20
N TYR A 68 -11.20 -0.78 -22.95
CA TYR A 68 -12.42 -1.44 -22.48
C TYR A 68 -12.78 -1.13 -21.02
N LEU A 69 -11.91 -0.45 -20.27
CA LEU A 69 -12.14 -0.03 -18.89
C LEU A 69 -12.32 1.48 -18.74
N ASP A 70 -12.41 2.23 -19.84
CA ASP A 70 -12.50 3.70 -19.78
C ASP A 70 -13.78 4.17 -19.06
N SER A 71 -14.87 3.41 -19.16
CA SER A 71 -16.12 3.67 -18.41
C SER A 71 -15.97 3.44 -16.90
N ALA A 72 -15.08 2.53 -16.47
CA ALA A 72 -14.78 2.25 -15.07
C ALA A 72 -13.88 3.32 -14.42
N ARG A 73 -13.35 4.25 -15.22
CA ARG A 73 -12.53 5.37 -14.77
C ARG A 73 -13.36 6.57 -14.29
N THR A 74 -14.68 6.51 -14.47
CA THR A 74 -15.61 7.53 -13.99
C THR A 74 -15.44 7.66 -12.48
N PRO A 75 -15.07 8.84 -11.94
CA PRO A 75 -14.89 9.03 -10.51
C PRO A 75 -16.18 8.67 -9.77
N ASP A 76 -16.13 7.58 -9.02
CA ASP A 76 -17.16 7.22 -8.07
C ASP A 76 -16.93 8.05 -6.79
N PRO A 77 -17.93 8.80 -6.29
CA PRO A 77 -17.82 9.52 -5.03
C PRO A 77 -17.35 8.64 -3.87
N ASP A 78 -17.70 7.36 -3.90
CA ASP A 78 -17.35 6.36 -2.87
C ASP A 78 -16.02 5.65 -3.16
N ASN A 79 -15.47 5.81 -4.38
CA ASN A 79 -14.18 5.25 -4.77
C ASN A 79 -13.33 6.30 -5.55
N PRO A 80 -12.77 7.29 -4.84
CA PRO A 80 -12.06 8.40 -5.46
C PRO A 80 -10.70 8.02 -6.06
N ARG A 81 -10.21 6.79 -5.82
CA ARG A 81 -8.95 6.29 -6.38
C ARG A 81 -9.12 4.85 -6.86
N TRP A 82 -9.12 4.70 -8.19
CA TRP A 82 -9.12 3.38 -8.79
C TRP A 82 -7.81 2.63 -8.49
N THR A 83 -7.87 1.67 -7.57
CA THR A 83 -6.70 0.97 -7.00
C THR A 83 -5.90 0.17 -8.02
N MET A 84 -6.52 -0.19 -9.16
CA MET A 84 -5.88 -0.93 -10.24
C MET A 84 -4.72 -0.15 -10.90
N GLU A 85 -4.71 1.17 -10.79
CA GLU A 85 -3.62 2.01 -11.34
C GLU A 85 -2.39 2.10 -10.42
N TYR A 86 -2.40 1.43 -9.27
CA TYR A 86 -1.33 1.52 -8.26
C TYR A 86 -0.57 0.20 -8.07
N SER A 87 -0.89 -0.83 -8.86
CA SER A 87 -0.22 -2.12 -8.79
C SER A 87 -0.08 -2.75 -10.17
N PHE A 88 0.73 -3.79 -10.27
CA PHE A 88 0.87 -4.56 -11.49
C PHE A 88 -0.36 -5.41 -11.84
N THR A 89 -1.27 -5.62 -10.88
CA THR A 89 -2.43 -6.50 -11.03
C THR A 89 -3.70 -5.71 -11.32
N LEU A 90 -4.35 -6.02 -12.43
CA LEU A 90 -5.67 -5.47 -12.76
C LEU A 90 -6.80 -6.15 -11.96
N THR A 91 -6.77 -7.48 -11.88
CA THR A 91 -7.77 -8.27 -11.13
C THR A 91 -7.19 -8.72 -9.79
N SER A 92 -7.64 -8.11 -8.70
CA SER A 92 -7.21 -8.47 -7.34
C SER A 92 -8.36 -9.00 -6.50
N GLN A 93 -8.04 -9.90 -5.56
CA GLN A 93 -8.97 -10.29 -4.50
C GLN A 93 -9.26 -9.14 -3.54
N MET A 94 -10.38 -9.21 -2.84
CA MET A 94 -10.75 -8.25 -1.80
C MET A 94 -10.05 -8.58 -0.48
N ARG A 95 -8.76 -8.22 -0.38
CA ARG A 95 -7.90 -8.53 0.79
C ARG A 95 -8.17 -7.65 2.03
N ALA A 96 -9.06 -6.68 1.92
CA ALA A 96 -9.40 -5.73 2.98
C ALA A 96 -10.67 -6.10 3.78
N LEU A 97 -11.41 -7.12 3.33
CA LEU A 97 -12.59 -7.69 4.04
C LEU A 97 -12.17 -8.89 4.88
#